data_AF-A0A0E3S5P9-F1
#
_entry.id   AF-A0A0E3S5P9-F1
#
_cell.length_a   1.000
_cell.length_b   1.000
_cell.length_c   1.000
_cell.angle_alpha   90.00
_cell.angle_beta   90.00
_cell.angle_gamma   90.00
#
_symmetry.space_group_name_H-M   'P 1'
#
loop_
_entity.id
_entity.type
_entity.pdbx_description
1 polymer ?
#
loop_
_entity_poly.entity_id
_entity_poly.type
_entity_poly.pdbx_seq_one_letter_code
_entity_poly.pdbx_strand_id
1 'polypeptide(L)'
;MKLIHLLLIISVAFTAFSGCVSARGGKGVYDNQTETLSYLGEQLTPIAQQRNNAIKGTQYIDRESYRLQVDGLVENPRNFTYEEITGLPQTSKIIDLNCVEGWGFTAKWTGVKIAEIFEETGAMENATTIIFYSADG
;
A
#
# COMPACT_ATOMS: atom_id res chain seq x y z
N MET A 1 -36.94 -51.92 -7.40
CA MET A 1 -36.29 -51.40 -6.18
C MET A 1 -34.81 -51.04 -6.32
N LYS A 2 -33.98 -51.71 -7.14
CA LYS A 2 -32.54 -51.38 -7.25
C LYS A 2 -32.21 -50.12 -8.10
N LEU A 3 -33.07 -49.75 -9.05
CA LEU A 3 -32.82 -48.62 -9.98
C LEU A 3 -33.10 -47.24 -9.36
N ILE A 4 -34.02 -47.17 -8.39
CA ILE A 4 -34.42 -45.92 -7.71
C ILE A 4 -33.31 -45.44 -6.75
N HIS A 5 -32.61 -46.38 -6.09
CA HIS A 5 -31.46 -46.04 -5.24
C HIS A 5 -30.24 -45.56 -6.04
N LEU A 6 -30.05 -46.05 -7.27
CA LEU A 6 -28.95 -45.59 -8.13
C LEU A 6 -29.17 -44.15 -8.63
N LEU A 7 -30.41 -43.79 -8.97
CA LEU A 7 -30.77 -42.43 -9.38
C LEU A 7 -30.70 -41.42 -8.21
N LEU A 8 -31.03 -41.84 -6.98
CA LEU A 8 -30.92 -40.98 -5.80
C LEU A 8 -29.45 -40.70 -5.42
N ILE A 9 -28.55 -41.67 -5.57
CA ILE A 9 -27.12 -41.48 -5.30
C ILE A 9 -26.48 -40.54 -6.32
N ILE A 10 -26.88 -40.61 -7.60
CA ILE A 10 -26.40 -39.70 -8.65
C ILE A 10 -26.92 -38.26 -8.45
N SER A 11 -28.15 -38.09 -7.95
CA SER A 11 -28.72 -36.78 -7.64
C SER A 11 -28.01 -36.07 -6.49
N VAL A 12 -27.54 -36.79 -5.47
CA VAL A 12 -26.83 -36.20 -4.32
C VAL A 12 -25.39 -35.80 -4.69
N ALA A 13 -24.78 -36.44 -5.69
CA ALA A 13 -23.45 -36.09 -6.17
C ALA A 13 -23.41 -34.76 -6.95
N PHE A 14 -24.52 -34.33 -7.56
CA PHE A 14 -24.54 -33.14 -8.41
C PHE A 14 -24.78 -31.82 -7.64
N THR A 15 -25.28 -31.88 -6.40
CA THR A 15 -25.57 -30.69 -5.58
C THR A 15 -24.39 -30.17 -4.77
N ALA A 16 -23.22 -30.80 -4.84
CA ALA A 16 -22.04 -30.43 -4.04
C ALA A 16 -21.05 -29.47 -4.74
N PHE A 17 -21.34 -29.00 -5.97
CA PHE A 17 -20.43 -28.14 -6.73
C PHE A 17 -20.87 -26.68 -6.92
N SER A 18 -21.91 -26.22 -6.23
CA SER A 18 -22.15 -24.77 -6.06
C SER A 18 -21.26 -24.20 -4.96
N GLY A 19 -19.95 -24.40 -5.10
CA GLY A 19 -18.99 -23.54 -4.43
C GLY A 19 -19.02 -22.20 -5.15
N CYS A 20 -19.54 -21.16 -4.50
CA CYS A 20 -19.27 -19.79 -4.93
C CYS A 20 -17.74 -19.60 -4.94
N VAL A 21 -17.13 -19.66 -6.12
CA VAL A 21 -15.78 -19.13 -6.32
C VAL A 21 -15.92 -17.62 -6.16
N SER A 22 -15.77 -17.15 -4.93
CA SER A 22 -15.43 -15.75 -4.71
C SER A 22 -14.13 -15.51 -5.46
N ALA A 23 -14.16 -14.61 -6.44
CA ALA A 23 -12.97 -14.19 -7.17
C ALA A 23 -12.00 -13.55 -6.16
N ARG A 24 -11.12 -14.37 -5.57
CA ARG A 24 -9.88 -13.85 -4.98
C ARG A 24 -9.20 -13.09 -6.11
N GLY A 25 -8.93 -11.80 -5.90
CA GLY A 25 -8.12 -10.99 -6.80
C GLY A 25 -6.90 -11.81 -7.26
N GLY A 26 -6.58 -11.72 -8.56
CA GLY A 26 -5.49 -12.49 -9.15
C GLY A 26 -4.20 -12.31 -8.34
N LYS A 27 -3.35 -13.34 -8.32
CA LYS A 27 -2.02 -13.21 -7.69
C LYS A 27 -1.32 -11.96 -8.22
N GLY A 28 -0.85 -11.09 -7.33
CA GLY A 28 -0.18 -9.83 -7.70
C GLY A 28 -1.13 -8.66 -7.99
N VAL A 29 -2.43 -8.76 -7.68
CA VAL A 29 -3.36 -7.63 -7.73
C VAL A 29 -3.68 -7.16 -6.31
N TYR A 30 -3.37 -5.90 -6.01
CA TYR A 30 -3.58 -5.26 -4.71
C TYR A 30 -4.27 -3.91 -4.92
N ASP A 31 -5.35 -3.62 -4.21
CA ASP A 31 -6.15 -2.38 -4.36
C ASP A 31 -6.48 -2.02 -5.83
N ASN A 32 -6.89 -3.04 -6.62
CA ASN A 32 -7.16 -2.91 -8.06
C ASN A 32 -5.95 -2.46 -8.91
N GLN A 33 -4.73 -2.60 -8.39
CA GLN A 33 -3.48 -2.33 -9.08
C GLN A 33 -2.69 -3.61 -9.29
N THR A 34 -2.03 -3.72 -10.43
CA THR A 34 -1.12 -4.82 -10.73
C THR A 34 0.26 -4.50 -10.21
N GLU A 35 0.84 -5.44 -9.48
CA GLU A 35 2.20 -5.37 -8.96
C GLU A 35 3.23 -5.17 -10.07
N THR A 36 4.15 -4.22 -9.86
CA THR A 36 5.31 -4.01 -10.74
C THR A 36 6.46 -4.90 -10.27
N LEU A 37 6.89 -5.85 -11.10
CA LEU A 37 8.02 -6.76 -10.79
C LEU A 37 9.35 -6.28 -11.36
N SER A 38 9.35 -5.32 -12.28
CA SER A 38 10.55 -4.72 -12.84
C SER A 38 10.34 -3.26 -13.22
N TYR A 39 11.39 -2.44 -13.15
CA TYR A 39 11.36 -1.04 -13.54
C TYR A 39 12.72 -0.58 -14.04
N LEU A 40 12.76 0.09 -15.20
CA LEU A 40 14.00 0.57 -15.84
C LEU A 40 15.09 -0.52 -16.02
N GLY A 41 14.68 -1.76 -16.24
CA GLY A 41 15.59 -2.90 -16.41
C GLY A 41 16.00 -3.60 -15.11
N GLU A 42 15.69 -3.02 -13.95
CA GLU A 42 15.94 -3.63 -12.64
C GLU A 42 14.78 -4.52 -12.22
N GLN A 43 15.11 -5.64 -11.57
CA GLN A 43 14.12 -6.53 -10.94
C GLN A 43 13.77 -6.02 -9.55
N LEU A 44 12.49 -5.99 -9.21
CA LEU A 44 11.99 -5.57 -7.91
C LEU A 44 11.68 -6.80 -7.05
N THR A 45 11.78 -6.65 -5.74
CA THR A 45 11.40 -7.71 -4.80
C THR A 45 9.88 -7.85 -4.76
N PRO A 46 9.30 -9.02 -5.07
CA PRO A 46 7.85 -9.20 -5.04
C PRO A 46 7.26 -8.91 -3.65
N ILE A 47 6.10 -8.26 -3.57
CA ILE A 47 5.37 -7.90 -2.34
C ILE A 47 5.21 -9.13 -1.44
N ALA A 48 4.92 -10.30 -2.01
CA ALA A 48 4.79 -11.56 -1.26
C ALA A 48 6.09 -12.01 -0.56
N GLN A 49 7.24 -11.45 -0.94
CA GLN A 49 8.57 -11.71 -0.34
C GLN A 49 9.06 -10.55 0.52
N GLN A 50 8.38 -9.39 0.49
CA GLN A 50 8.73 -8.24 1.31
C GLN A 50 8.34 -8.52 2.77
N ARG A 51 9.26 -8.22 3.69
CA ARG A 51 9.00 -8.31 5.13
C ARG A 51 8.42 -6.98 5.63
N ASN A 52 7.65 -7.08 6.71
CA ASN A 52 7.04 -5.93 7.38
C ASN A 52 7.46 -5.93 8.86
N ASN A 53 7.79 -4.76 9.38
CA ASN A 53 7.96 -4.51 10.80
C ASN A 53 7.19 -3.23 11.15
N ALA A 54 6.37 -3.29 12.21
CA ALA A 54 5.46 -2.23 12.60
C ALA A 54 5.36 -2.15 14.14
N ILE A 55 5.16 -0.95 14.67
CA ILE A 55 5.15 -0.71 16.13
C ILE A 55 3.86 -1.24 16.74
N LYS A 56 2.72 -0.98 16.09
CA LYS A 56 1.38 -1.43 16.54
C LYS A 56 0.66 -2.28 15.51
N GLY A 57 1.41 -2.98 14.65
CA GLY A 57 0.86 -3.75 13.54
C GLY A 57 0.31 -2.88 12.41
N THR A 58 -0.44 -3.49 11.48
CA THR A 58 -1.01 -2.79 10.32
C THR A 58 -2.14 -1.86 10.75
N GLN A 59 -1.97 -0.56 10.46
CA GLN A 59 -3.01 0.44 10.68
C GLN A 59 -3.98 0.50 9.50
N TYR A 60 -5.25 0.79 9.78
CA TYR A 60 -6.30 0.98 8.77
C TYR A 60 -6.71 2.44 8.75
N ILE A 61 -6.17 3.20 7.80
CA ILE A 61 -6.40 4.65 7.69
C ILE A 61 -7.45 4.90 6.61
N ASP A 62 -8.52 5.60 7.00
CA ASP A 62 -9.52 6.08 6.04
C ASP A 62 -8.94 7.25 5.21
N ARG A 63 -9.03 7.11 3.88
CA ARG A 63 -8.45 8.05 2.92
C ARG A 63 -9.17 9.40 2.91
N GLU A 64 -10.47 9.41 3.16
CA GLU A 64 -11.30 10.63 3.14
C GLU A 64 -11.02 11.52 4.35
N SER A 65 -10.83 10.91 5.52
CA SER A 65 -10.49 11.62 6.75
C SER A 65 -8.99 11.82 6.98
N TYR A 66 -8.11 11.16 6.22
CA TYR A 66 -6.67 11.35 6.33
C TYR A 66 -6.25 12.81 6.15
N ARG A 67 -5.34 13.28 7.02
CA ARG A 67 -4.67 14.57 6.90
C ARG A 67 -3.17 14.41 7.14
N LEU A 68 -2.36 14.96 6.25
CA LEU A 68 -0.96 15.25 6.52
C LEU A 68 -0.86 16.66 7.09
N GLN A 69 -0.59 16.75 8.39
CA GLN A 69 -0.31 18.02 9.06
C GLN A 69 1.16 18.40 8.85
N VAL A 70 1.38 19.63 8.38
CA VAL A 70 2.70 20.26 8.28
C VAL A 70 2.67 21.50 9.15
N ASP A 71 3.50 21.50 10.19
CA ASP A 71 3.57 22.56 11.19
C ASP A 71 5.03 22.83 11.64
N GLY A 72 5.21 23.56 12.74
CA GLY A 72 6.52 23.95 13.25
C GLY A 72 7.07 25.20 12.55
N LEU A 73 8.30 25.11 12.05
CA LEU A 73 9.02 26.23 11.42
C LEU A 73 8.68 26.38 9.93
N VAL A 74 7.39 26.63 9.66
CA VAL A 74 6.86 26.94 8.33
C VAL A 74 6.02 28.22 8.37
N GLU A 75 6.01 28.99 7.30
CA GLU A 75 5.26 30.25 7.18
C GLU A 75 3.75 30.02 7.19
N ASN A 76 3.31 28.96 6.51
CA ASN A 76 1.90 28.62 6.33
C ASN A 76 1.64 27.16 6.76
N PRO A 77 1.46 26.89 8.07
CA PRO A 77 1.06 25.57 8.55
C PRO A 77 -0.23 25.10 7.87
N ARG A 78 -0.26 23.85 7.43
CA ARG A 78 -1.36 23.33 6.61
C ARG A 78 -1.64 21.86 6.89
N ASN A 79 -2.93 21.49 6.75
CA ASN A 79 -3.39 20.11 6.72
C ASN A 79 -3.76 19.73 5.29
N PHE A 80 -2.97 18.88 4.65
CA PHE A 80 -3.26 18.38 3.32
C PHE A 80 -4.16 17.14 3.38
N THR A 81 -5.16 17.07 2.53
CA THR A 81 -5.92 15.85 2.23
C THR A 81 -5.05 14.85 1.44
N TYR A 82 -5.47 13.59 1.40
CA TYR A 82 -4.80 12.58 0.57
C TYR A 82 -4.80 12.97 -0.91
N GLU A 83 -5.93 13.48 -1.42
CA GLU A 83 -6.07 13.87 -2.82
C GLU A 83 -5.11 15.00 -3.20
N GLU A 84 -5.02 16.05 -2.38
CA GLU A 84 -4.08 17.15 -2.58
C GLU A 84 -2.63 16.65 -2.69
N ILE A 85 -2.21 15.74 -1.80
CA ILE A 85 -0.85 15.18 -1.82
C ILE A 85 -0.65 14.38 -3.11
N THR A 86 -1.57 13.48 -3.46
CA THR A 86 -1.41 12.68 -4.69
C THR A 86 -1.53 13.49 -5.97
N GLY A 87 -2.11 14.70 -5.91
CA GLY A 87 -2.19 15.64 -7.02
C GLY A 87 -0.90 16.44 -7.27
N LEU A 88 0.02 16.50 -6.30
CA LEU A 88 1.33 17.14 -6.45
C LEU A 88 2.23 16.38 -7.44
N PRO A 89 3.30 17.00 -7.97
CA PRO A 89 4.22 16.36 -8.91
C PRO A 89 4.79 15.02 -8.38
N GLN A 90 4.47 13.94 -9.10
CA GLN A 90 4.89 12.59 -8.72
C GLN A 90 6.29 12.28 -9.27
N THR A 91 7.14 11.69 -8.43
CA THR A 91 8.46 11.18 -8.79
C THR A 91 8.56 9.70 -8.46
N SER A 92 9.24 8.93 -9.31
CA SER A 92 9.51 7.51 -9.06
C SER A 92 11.01 7.24 -8.90
N LYS A 93 11.38 6.39 -7.94
CA LYS A 93 12.77 5.93 -7.71
C LYS A 93 12.79 4.46 -7.34
N ILE A 94 13.88 3.77 -7.71
CA ILE A 94 14.20 2.46 -7.16
C ILE A 94 14.99 2.69 -5.88
N ILE A 95 14.56 2.07 -4.78
CA ILE A 95 15.22 2.19 -3.48
C ILE A 95 15.30 0.81 -2.84
N ASP A 96 16.48 0.52 -2.29
CA ASP A 96 16.70 -0.60 -1.37
C ASP A 96 16.34 -0.16 0.05
N LEU A 97 15.26 -0.72 0.59
CA LEU A 97 14.92 -0.58 1.99
C LEU A 97 15.68 -1.65 2.77
N ASN A 98 16.65 -1.21 3.57
CA ASN A 98 17.43 -2.08 4.44
C ASN A 98 16.95 -1.89 5.89
N CYS A 99 16.48 -2.97 6.51
CA CYS A 99 16.05 -2.98 7.90
C CYS A 99 17.21 -3.35 8.82
N VAL A 100 17.26 -2.71 9.99
CA VAL A 100 18.26 -2.98 11.04
C VAL A 100 18.20 -4.40 11.59
N GLU A 101 17.09 -5.11 11.38
CA GLU A 101 16.92 -6.53 11.73
C GLU A 101 17.62 -7.49 10.75
N GLY A 102 18.36 -6.97 9.76
CA GLY A 102 19.18 -7.77 8.84
C GLY A 102 18.45 -8.31 7.62
N TRP A 103 17.32 -7.72 7.24
CA TRP A 103 16.59 -8.02 6.01
C TRP A 103 16.37 -6.75 5.19
N GLY A 104 16.07 -6.88 3.90
CA GLY A 104 15.76 -5.74 3.05
C GLY A 104 15.00 -6.15 1.79
N PHE A 105 14.56 -5.17 1.03
CA PHE A 105 13.92 -5.38 -0.27
C PHE A 105 14.13 -4.17 -1.19
N THR A 106 14.13 -4.43 -2.50
CA THR A 106 14.21 -3.42 -3.55
C THR A 106 12.83 -3.16 -4.12
N ALA A 107 12.39 -1.90 -4.12
CA ALA A 107 11.10 -1.52 -4.68
C ALA A 107 11.17 -0.23 -5.48
N LYS A 108 10.20 -0.05 -6.38
CA LYS A 108 9.90 1.23 -7.01
C LYS A 108 8.97 2.02 -6.09
N TRP A 109 9.46 3.13 -5.57
CA TRP A 109 8.69 4.07 -4.77
C TRP A 109 8.22 5.21 -5.66
N THR A 110 6.92 5.46 -5.65
CA THR A 110 6.30 6.60 -6.34
C THR A 110 5.62 7.49 -5.30
N GLY A 111 5.87 8.79 -5.37
CA GLY A 111 5.27 9.76 -4.44
C GLY A 111 5.73 11.18 -4.72
N VAL A 112 5.42 12.07 -3.78
CA VAL A 112 5.78 13.49 -3.82
C VAL A 112 7.14 13.71 -3.18
N LYS A 113 7.95 14.63 -3.71
CA LYS A 113 9.15 15.08 -3.00
C LYS A 113 8.73 16.01 -1.87
N ILE A 114 9.35 15.86 -0.70
CA ILE A 114 9.09 16.74 0.46
C ILE A 114 9.30 18.23 0.11
N ALA A 115 10.22 18.55 -0.81
CA ALA A 115 10.43 19.91 -1.30
C ALA A 115 9.15 20.55 -1.87
N GLU A 116 8.32 19.80 -2.62
CA GLU A 116 7.06 20.32 -3.18
C GLU A 116 6.07 20.71 -2.07
N ILE A 117 6.10 19.98 -0.95
CA ILE A 117 5.27 20.30 0.22
C ILE A 117 5.75 21.60 0.87
N PHE A 118 7.08 21.81 0.94
CA PHE A 118 7.66 23.03 1.50
C PHE A 118 7.56 24.25 0.60
N GLU A 119 7.44 24.08 -0.72
CA GLU A 119 7.09 25.17 -1.62
C GLU A 119 5.68 25.73 -1.31
N GLU A 120 4.75 24.86 -0.93
CA GLU A 120 3.38 25.25 -0.53
C GLU A 120 3.30 25.83 0.89
N THR A 121 4.11 25.34 1.83
CA THR A 121 4.03 25.78 3.25
C THR A 121 5.06 26.84 3.63
N GLY A 122 6.12 27.02 2.86
CA GLY A 122 7.23 27.94 3.12
C GLY A 122 8.06 27.53 4.34
N ALA A 123 9.03 26.63 4.19
CA ALA A 123 9.94 26.30 5.29
C ALA A 123 10.83 27.50 5.65
N MET A 124 10.92 27.85 6.94
CA MET A 124 11.74 28.98 7.40
C MET A 124 13.24 28.68 7.25
N GLU A 125 14.05 29.70 7.00
CA GLU A 125 15.51 29.53 6.78
C GLU A 125 16.26 28.88 7.95
N ASN A 126 15.76 29.03 9.18
CA ASN A 126 16.34 28.43 10.38
C ASN A 126 15.81 27.02 10.68
N ALA A 127 14.94 26.44 9.85
CA ALA A 127 14.46 25.06 9.99
C ALA A 127 15.56 24.07 9.56
N THR A 128 16.07 23.28 10.52
CA THR A 128 17.20 22.36 10.29
C THR A 128 16.83 20.88 10.37
N THR A 129 15.65 20.57 10.89
CA THR A 129 15.23 19.20 11.20
C THR A 129 13.79 18.98 10.77
N ILE A 130 13.53 17.84 10.15
CA ILE A 130 12.18 17.36 9.81
C ILE A 130 11.87 16.20 10.75
N ILE A 131 10.72 16.25 11.40
CA ILE A 131 10.23 15.19 12.28
C ILE A 131 8.98 14.61 11.64
N PHE A 132 8.97 13.29 11.45
CA PHE A 132 7.80 12.57 10.95
C PHE A 132 7.08 11.90 12.11
N TYR A 133 5.76 12.01 12.12
CA TYR A 133 4.89 11.30 13.06
C TYR A 133 4.02 10.31 12.28
N SER A 134 3.93 9.08 12.78
CA SER A 134 3.11 8.03 12.18
C SER A 134 1.86 7.78 13.02
N ALA A 135 0.84 7.19 12.40
CA ALA A 135 -0.37 6.77 13.11
C ALA A 135 -0.09 5.64 14.12
N ASP A 136 0.93 4.81 13.90
CA ASP A 136 1.28 3.72 14.81
C ASP A 136 2.24 4.10 15.96
N GLY A 137 2.88 5.27 15.90
CA GLY A 137 3.74 5.79 16.98
C GLY A 137 5.05 6.34 16.46
#